data_AF-A0A413X5Y9-F1
#
_entry.id   AF-A0A413X5Y9-F1
#
_cell.length_a   1.000
_cell.length_b   1.000
_cell.length_c   1.000
_cell.angle_alpha   90.00
_cell.angle_beta   90.00
_cell.angle_gamma   90.00
#
_symmetry.space_group_name_H-M   'P 1'
#
loop_
_entity.id
_entity.type
_entity.pdbx_description
1 polymer ?
#
loop_
_entity_poly.entity_id
_entity_poly.type
_entity_poly.pdbx_seq_one_letter_code
_entity_poly.pdbx_strand_id
1 'polypeptide(L)'
;MVFYINKQAVEIKTRFENAPLTSPNEACAAIGMLCKLYGLPIPEKREMVSEMKADLNAALKGRQAPSKFAEKIISLLDGYFKDDPVTDEIYELLKYSYEEQK
;
A
#
# COMPACT_ATOMS: atom_id res chain seq x y z
N MET A 1 -11.99 -10.30 8.67
CA MET A 1 -12.25 -11.01 7.38
C MET A 1 -12.07 -10.08 6.18
N VAL A 2 -12.67 -8.88 6.18
CA VAL A 2 -12.53 -7.90 5.09
C VAL A 2 -11.08 -7.42 4.88
N PHE A 3 -10.30 -7.22 5.94
CA PHE A 3 -8.92 -6.74 5.78
C PHE A 3 -7.98 -7.74 5.13
N TYR A 4 -8.08 -9.01 5.52
CA TYR A 4 -7.34 -10.12 4.92
C TYR A 4 -7.59 -10.23 3.41
N ILE A 5 -8.85 -10.09 2.97
CA ILE A 5 -9.22 -10.15 1.54
C ILE A 5 -8.54 -9.03 0.75
N ASN A 6 -8.54 -7.80 1.26
CA ASN A 6 -7.92 -6.66 0.58
C ASN A 6 -6.39 -6.82 0.50
N LYS A 7 -5.75 -7.28 1.59
CA LYS A 7 -4.31 -7.58 1.58
C LYS A 7 -3.98 -8.67 0.56
N GLN A 8 -4.70 -9.79 0.58
CA GLN A 8 -4.50 -10.89 -0.36
C GLN A 8 -4.75 -10.46 -1.81
N ALA A 9 -5.73 -9.58 -2.06
CA ALA A 9 -5.97 -9.04 -3.39
C ALA A 9 -4.72 -8.32 -3.91
N VAL A 10 -4.06 -7.48 -3.10
CA VAL A 10 -2.79 -6.84 -3.48
C VAL A 10 -1.70 -7.88 -3.75
N GLU A 11 -1.51 -8.86 -2.85
CA GLU A 11 -0.52 -9.93 -3.02
C GLU A 11 -0.72 -10.72 -4.31
N ILE A 12 -1.97 -11.12 -4.61
CA ILE A 12 -2.33 -11.85 -5.82
C ILE A 12 -2.06 -10.98 -7.05
N LYS A 13 -2.43 -9.70 -7.03
CA LYS A 13 -2.22 -8.76 -8.15
C LYS A 13 -0.74 -8.58 -8.51
N THR A 14 0.19 -8.70 -7.55
CA THR A 14 1.64 -8.66 -7.85
C THR A 14 2.10 -9.77 -8.81
N ARG A 15 1.31 -10.85 -8.96
CA ARG A 15 1.60 -12.00 -9.81
C ARG A 15 1.09 -11.85 -11.24
N PHE A 16 0.31 -10.80 -11.53
CA PHE A 16 -0.25 -10.53 -12.85
C PHE A 16 0.36 -9.27 -13.46
N GLU A 17 0.44 -9.22 -14.78
CA GLU A 17 1.02 -8.07 -15.48
C GLU A 17 0.06 -6.87 -15.56
N ASN A 18 -1.25 -7.09 -15.60
CA ASN A 18 -2.26 -6.06 -15.91
C ASN A 18 -3.39 -5.97 -14.88
N ALA A 19 -3.12 -6.22 -13.60
CA ALA A 19 -4.15 -6.18 -12.55
C ALA A 19 -4.01 -4.92 -11.69
N PRO A 20 -4.66 -3.79 -12.04
CA PRO A 20 -4.50 -2.52 -11.32
C PRO A 20 -5.11 -2.57 -9.93
N LEU A 21 -4.68 -1.67 -9.04
CA LEU A 21 -5.42 -1.35 -7.83
C LEU A 21 -6.70 -0.60 -8.20
N THR A 22 -7.80 -0.93 -7.55
CA THR A 22 -9.16 -0.50 -7.94
C THR A 22 -9.88 0.28 -6.86
N SER A 23 -9.38 0.25 -5.61
CA SER A 23 -9.99 0.88 -4.44
C SER A 23 -8.95 1.50 -3.50
N PRO A 24 -9.36 2.46 -2.64
CA PRO A 24 -8.48 3.02 -1.62
C PRO A 24 -8.04 1.98 -0.59
N ASN A 25 -8.87 0.95 -0.35
CA ASN A 25 -8.51 -0.17 0.51
C ASN A 25 -7.25 -0.88 0.01
N GLU A 26 -7.19 -1.18 -1.29
CA GLU A 26 -6.03 -1.82 -1.89
C GLU A 26 -4.81 -0.89 -1.91
N ALA A 27 -5.01 0.40 -2.19
CA ALA A 27 -3.93 1.39 -2.16
C ALA A 27 -3.33 1.53 -0.76
N CYS A 28 -4.16 1.69 0.28
CA CYS A 28 -3.69 1.79 1.67
C CYS A 28 -3.12 0.48 2.20
N ALA A 29 -3.64 -0.68 1.78
CA ALA A 29 -3.02 -1.98 2.07
C ALA A 29 -1.61 -2.07 1.47
N ALA A 30 -1.45 -1.67 0.20
CA ALA A 30 -0.14 -1.62 -0.47
C ALA A 30 0.85 -0.68 0.25
N ILE A 31 0.39 0.50 0.69
CA ILE A 31 1.21 1.44 1.48
C ILE A 31 1.67 0.80 2.79
N GLY A 32 0.75 0.23 3.57
CA GLY A 32 1.09 -0.47 4.81
C GLY A 32 2.10 -1.60 4.57
N MET A 33 1.92 -2.35 3.48
CA MET A 33 2.85 -3.41 3.11
C MET A 33 4.26 -2.89 2.78
N LEU A 34 4.34 -1.82 1.99
CA LEU A 34 5.60 -1.18 1.61
C LEU A 34 6.32 -0.59 2.82
N CYS A 35 5.61 0.11 3.71
CA CYS A 35 6.21 0.64 4.94
C CYS A 35 6.92 -0.47 5.73
N LYS A 36 6.28 -1.63 5.90
CA LYS A 36 6.90 -2.78 6.58
C LYS A 36 8.11 -3.33 5.84
N LEU A 37 8.01 -3.53 4.53
CA LEU A 37 9.10 -4.08 3.70
C LEU A 37 10.35 -3.19 3.72
N TYR A 38 10.16 -1.87 3.80
CA TYR A 38 11.24 -0.89 3.87
C TYR A 38 11.72 -0.58 5.30
N GLY A 39 11.15 -1.24 6.33
CA GLY A 39 11.47 -0.98 7.73
C GLY A 39 11.10 0.45 8.19
N LEU A 40 10.12 1.06 7.54
CA LEU A 40 9.57 2.37 7.89
C LEU A 40 8.55 2.22 9.03
N PRO A 41 8.33 3.25 9.86
CA PRO A 41 7.22 3.24 10.80
C PRO A 41 5.87 3.19 10.07
N ILE A 42 4.81 2.85 10.82
CA ILE A 42 3.44 3.01 10.35
C ILE A 42 3.23 4.49 10.01
N PRO A 43 2.78 4.83 8.80
CA PRO A 43 2.57 6.21 8.39
C PRO A 43 1.42 6.84 9.19
N GLU A 44 1.51 8.14 9.47
CA GLU A 44 0.41 8.89 10.07
C GLU A 44 -0.79 8.92 9.13
N LYS A 45 -2.01 8.92 9.70
CA LYS A 45 -3.23 9.02 8.91
C LYS A 45 -3.32 10.39 8.24
N ARG A 46 -3.55 10.39 6.92
CA ARG A 46 -3.93 11.57 6.13
C ARG A 46 -5.40 11.48 5.72
N GLU A 47 -5.92 12.57 5.14
CA GLU A 47 -7.31 12.60 4.68
C GLU A 47 -7.47 11.88 3.34
N MET A 48 -6.45 11.97 2.47
CA MET A 48 -6.49 11.47 1.10
C MET A 48 -5.40 10.44 0.81
N VAL A 49 -5.70 9.51 -0.11
CA VAL A 49 -4.72 8.50 -0.56
C VAL A 49 -3.52 9.16 -1.25
N SER A 50 -3.71 10.25 -1.99
CA SER A 50 -2.62 11.00 -2.63
C SER A 50 -1.60 11.51 -1.62
N GLU A 51 -2.04 11.99 -0.45
CA GLU A 51 -1.18 12.46 0.64
C GLU A 51 -0.41 11.29 1.24
N MET A 52 -1.08 10.16 1.50
CA MET A 52 -0.41 8.94 1.99
C MET A 52 0.66 8.45 1.01
N LYS A 53 0.38 8.50 -0.31
CA LYS A 53 1.34 8.17 -1.37
C LYS A 53 2.50 9.15 -1.40
N ALA A 54 2.25 10.44 -1.22
CA ALA A 54 3.28 11.48 -1.19
C ALA A 54 4.25 11.26 -0.02
N ASP A 55 3.72 10.98 1.18
CA ASP A 55 4.52 10.68 2.37
C ASP A 55 5.40 9.43 2.17
N LEU A 56 4.82 8.37 1.60
CA LEU A 56 5.58 7.16 1.25
C LEU A 56 6.69 7.49 0.23
N ASN A 57 6.37 8.16 -0.87
CA ASN A 57 7.34 8.50 -1.91
C ASN A 57 8.47 9.38 -1.39
N ALA A 58 8.18 10.30 -0.47
CA ALA A 58 9.20 11.09 0.21
C ALA A 58 10.12 10.20 1.06
N ALA A 59 9.56 9.24 1.78
CA ALA A 59 10.33 8.28 2.59
C ALA A 59 11.16 7.30 1.74
N LEU A 60 10.68 6.94 0.56
CA LEU A 60 11.35 6.03 -0.39
C LEU A 60 12.39 6.73 -1.27
N LYS A 61 12.41 8.07 -1.33
CA LYS A 61 13.30 8.82 -2.22
C LYS A 61 14.76 8.42 -2.04
N GLY A 62 15.37 7.91 -3.12
CA GLY A 62 16.77 7.49 -3.13
C GLY A 62 17.04 6.09 -2.55
N ARG A 63 15.99 5.35 -2.15
CA ARG A 63 16.11 3.96 -1.70
C ARG A 63 15.84 3.00 -2.85
N GLN A 64 16.56 1.88 -2.84
CA GLN A 64 16.25 0.76 -3.73
C GLN A 64 15.20 -0.14 -3.10
N ALA A 65 14.41 -0.81 -3.95
CA ALA A 65 13.42 -1.75 -3.46
C ALA A 65 14.08 -2.97 -2.79
N PRO A 66 13.61 -3.37 -1.59
CA PRO A 66 14.21 -4.48 -0.85
C PRO A 66 13.95 -5.86 -1.48
N SER A 67 13.02 -5.96 -2.43
CA SER A 67 12.71 -7.20 -3.15
C SER A 67 11.93 -6.93 -4.44
N LYS A 68 11.93 -7.91 -5.35
CA LYS A 68 11.05 -7.90 -6.55
C LYS A 68 9.57 -7.77 -6.19
N PHE A 69 9.17 -8.30 -5.04
CA PHE A 69 7.81 -8.17 -4.54
C PHE A 69 7.49 -6.71 -4.20
N ALA A 70 8.40 -6.01 -3.52
CA ALA A 70 8.27 -4.58 -3.24
C ALA A 70 8.21 -3.75 -4.53
N GLU A 71 9.04 -4.06 -5.53
CA GLU A 71 8.99 -3.41 -6.85
C GLU A 71 7.61 -3.55 -7.51
N LYS A 72 7.02 -4.75 -7.45
CA LYS A 72 5.68 -5.00 -7.99
C LYS A 72 4.60 -4.21 -7.25
N ILE A 73 4.65 -4.14 -5.92
CA ILE A 73 3.68 -3.34 -5.15
C ILE A 73 3.84 -1.84 -5.46
N ILE A 74 5.05 -1.32 -5.60
CA ILE A 74 5.29 0.06 -6.02
C ILE A 74 4.67 0.33 -7.39
N SER A 75 4.92 -0.54 -8.36
CA SER A 75 4.34 -0.40 -9.70
C SER A 75 2.81 -0.42 -9.68
N LEU A 76 2.18 -1.25 -8.83
CA LEU A 76 0.73 -1.26 -8.64
C LEU A 76 0.21 0.04 -8.02
N LEU A 77 0.92 0.55 -7.00
CA LEU A 77 0.55 1.77 -6.30
C LEU A 77 0.72 3.01 -7.18
N ASP A 78 1.77 3.06 -8.00
CA ASP A 78 2.00 4.14 -8.97
C ASP A 78 0.90 4.20 -10.03
N GLY A 79 0.37 3.04 -10.45
CA GLY A 79 -0.78 2.95 -11.35
C GLY A 79 -2.11 3.41 -10.75
N TYR A 80 -2.21 3.56 -9.43
CA TYR A 80 -3.41 4.04 -8.76
C TYR A 80 -3.53 5.57 -8.83
N PHE A 81 -4.43 6.07 -9.67
CA PHE A 81 -4.59 7.51 -9.95
C PHE A 81 -5.78 8.16 -9.24
N LYS A 82 -6.65 7.39 -8.58
CA LYS A 82 -7.80 7.94 -7.86
C LYS A 82 -7.34 8.57 -6.57
N ASP A 83 -7.93 9.71 -6.23
CA ASP A 83 -7.71 10.36 -4.95
C ASP A 83 -8.95 10.23 -4.07
N ASP A 84 -9.04 9.08 -3.42
CA ASP A 84 -10.16 8.72 -2.54
C ASP A 84 -9.81 9.02 -1.08
N PRO A 85 -10.82 9.28 -0.23
CA PRO A 85 -10.59 9.56 1.19
C PRO A 85 -10.12 8.32 1.96
N VAL A 86 -9.28 8.55 2.97
CA VAL A 86 -8.81 7.55 3.93
C VAL A 86 -9.69 7.62 5.17
N THR A 87 -10.73 6.79 5.18
CA THR A 87 -11.58 6.60 6.37
C THR A 87 -10.79 5.92 7.50
N ASP A 88 -11.33 5.95 8.72
CA ASP A 88 -10.72 5.22 9.85
C ASP A 88 -10.59 3.72 9.56
N GLU A 89 -11.60 3.12 8.92
CA GLU A 89 -11.55 1.70 8.54
C GLU A 89 -10.43 1.40 7.53
N ILE A 90 -10.22 2.28 6.55
CA ILE A 90 -9.12 2.15 5.57
C ILE A 90 -7.76 2.30 6.26
N TYR A 91 -7.66 3.19 7.24
CA TYR A 91 -6.44 3.34 8.02
C TYR A 91 -6.16 2.13 8.92
N GLU A 92 -7.17 1.51 9.52
CA GLU A 92 -7.02 0.26 10.26
C GLU A 92 -6.60 -0.90 9.34
N LEU A 93 -7.12 -0.96 8.11
CA LEU A 93 -6.63 -1.90 7.09
C LEU A 93 -5.14 -1.68 6.76
N LEU A 94 -4.69 -0.42 6.68
CA LEU A 94 -3.28 -0.11 6.45
C LEU A 94 -2.42 -0.68 7.58
N LYS A 95 -2.79 -0.40 8.84
CA LYS A 95 -2.08 -0.93 10.02
C LYS A 95 -2.05 -2.45 10.02
N TYR A 96 -3.19 -3.08 9.75
CA TYR A 96 -3.29 -4.53 9.63
C TYR A 96 -2.32 -5.08 8.56
N SER A 97 -2.25 -4.42 7.39
CA SER A 97 -1.38 -4.85 6.28
C SER A 97 0.12 -4.63 6.57
N TYR A 98 0.43 -3.67 7.44
CA TYR A 98 1.78 -3.45 7.98
C TYR A 98 2.19 -4.54 8.98
N GLU A 99 1.29 -4.90 9.90
CA GLU A 99 1.58 -5.85 10.98
C GLU A 99 1.57 -7.30 10.50
N GLU A 100 0.60 -7.68 9.67
CA GLU A 100 0.34 -9.07 9.30
C GLU A 100 1.04 -9.43 7.99
N GLN A 101 2.37 -9.63 8.02
CA GLN A 101 3.19 -10.01 6.85
C GLN A 101 3.66 -11.48 6.85
N LYS A 102 2.82 -12.37 7.39
CA LYS A 102 3.07 -13.82 7.38
C LYS A 102 3.22 -14.39 5.98
#